data_AF-B6F243-F1
#
_entry.id   AF-B6F243-F1
#
_cell.length_a   1.000
_cell.length_b   1.000
_cell.length_c   1.000
_cell.angle_alpha   90.00
_cell.angle_beta   90.00
_cell.angle_gamma   90.00
#
_symmetry.space_group_name_H-M   'P 1'
#
loop_
_entity.id
_entity.type
_entity.pdbx_description
1 polymer ?
#
loop_
_entity_poly.entity_id
_entity_poly.type
_entity_poly.pdbx_seq_one_letter_code
_entity_poly.pdbx_strand_id
1 'polypeptide(L)' 'TGWQTIDGTKRYFDEKGVQAKNTELTIDGVSYHFDGGGNPSKV' A
#
# COMPACT_ATOMS: atom_id res chain seq x y z
N THR A 1 2.23 10.86 -0.72
CA THR A 1 2.13 9.81 -1.74
C THR A 1 3.25 8.80 -1.46
N GLY A 2 3.24 7.63 -2.08
CA GLY A 2 4.25 6.58 -1.88
C GLY A 2 4.10 5.82 -0.55
N TRP A 3 5.16 5.10 -0.18
CA TRP A 3 5.25 4.35 1.07
C TRP A 3 5.36 5.27 2.28
N GLN A 4 4.53 5.01 3.30
CA GLN A 4 4.52 5.72 4.57
C GLN A 4 4.49 4.71 5.71
N THR A 5 5.08 5.05 6.86
CA THR A 5 4.96 4.23 8.09
C THR A 5 4.10 4.97 9.08
N ILE A 6 2.97 4.37 9.47
CA ILE A 6 1.99 4.94 10.40
C ILE A 6 1.77 3.91 11.49
N ASP A 7 1.98 4.28 12.75
CA ASP A 7 1.88 3.39 13.92
C ASP A 7 2.68 2.08 13.75
N GLY A 8 3.88 2.17 13.17
CA GLY A 8 4.76 1.03 12.91
C GLY A 8 4.37 0.17 11.71
N THR A 9 3.30 0.51 10.99
CA THR A 9 2.81 -0.26 9.85
C THR A 9 3.06 0.45 8.53
N LYS A 10 3.59 -0.25 7.53
CA LYS A 10 3.74 0.30 6.17
C LYS A 10 2.38 0.44 5.49
N ARG A 11 2.15 1.59 4.85
CA ARG A 11 0.97 1.95 4.05
C ARG A 11 1.43 2.55 2.73
N TYR A 12 0.62 2.46 1.69
CA TYR A 12 0.88 3.12 0.41
C TYR A 12 -0.24 4.10 0.07
N PHE A 13 0.14 5.27 -0.44
CA PHE A 13 -0.79 6.32 -0.84
C PHE A 13 -0.51 6.76 -2.27
N ASP A 14 -1.56 6.94 -3.07
CA ASP A 14 -1.42 7.45 -4.44
C ASP A 14 -1.05 8.94 -4.47
N GLU A 15 -0.94 9.51 -5.67
CA GLU A 15 -0.59 10.92 -5.88
C GLU A 15 -1.59 11.91 -5.27
N LYS A 16 -2.84 11.49 -5.09
CA LYS A 16 -3.92 12.27 -4.48
C LYS A 16 -4.02 12.07 -2.98
N GLY A 17 -3.15 11.23 -2.40
CA GLY A 17 -3.16 10.90 -0.98
C GLY A 17 -4.20 9.85 -0.60
N VAL A 18 -4.77 9.12 -1.57
CA VAL A 18 -5.72 8.03 -1.31
C VAL A 18 -4.94 6.77 -0.93
N GLN A 19 -5.33 6.14 0.17
CA GLN A 19 -4.68 4.93 0.67
C GLN A 19 -5.02 3.71 -0.20
N ALA A 20 -4.02 2.89 -0.51
CA ALA A 20 -4.24 1.56 -1.09
C ALA A 20 -4.83 0.61 -0.03
N LYS A 21 -6.00 0.04 -0.34
CA LYS A 21 -6.76 -0.87 0.53
C LYS A 21 -7.73 -1.69 -0.32
N ASN A 22 -7.92 -2.97 0.02
CA ASN A 22 -8.70 -3.94 -0.77
C ASN A 22 -8.32 -3.95 -2.27
N THR A 23 -7.03 -3.95 -2.57
CA THR A 23 -6.54 -3.83 -3.95
C THR A 23 -5.19 -4.49 -4.14
N GLU A 24 -4.78 -4.68 -5.39
CA GLU A 24 -3.45 -5.15 -5.76
C GLU A 24 -2.73 -4.08 -6.58
N LEU A 25 -1.47 -3.81 -6.27
CA LEU A 25 -0.65 -2.82 -6.99
C LEU A 25 0.74 -3.37 -7.25
N THR A 26 1.25 -3.13 -8.45
CA THR A 26 2.68 -3.28 -8.74
C THR A 26 3.38 -1.96 -8.46
N ILE A 27 4.31 -1.97 -7.50
CA ILE A 27 5.09 -0.80 -7.09
C ILE A 27 6.56 -1.16 -7.24
N ASP A 28 7.29 -0.40 -8.06
CA ASP A 28 8.70 -0.65 -8.38
C ASP A 28 8.98 -2.09 -8.88
N GLY A 29 8.07 -2.63 -9.70
CA GLY A 29 8.17 -3.98 -10.25
C GLY A 29 7.82 -5.12 -9.28
N VAL A 30 7.38 -4.81 -8.05
CA VAL A 30 6.92 -5.79 -7.06
C VAL A 30 5.41 -5.70 -6.90
N SER A 31 4.71 -6.83 -7.00
CA SER A 31 3.28 -6.91 -6.74
C SER A 31 2.98 -7.00 -5.25
N TYR A 32 1.99 -6.23 -4.82
CA TYR A 32 1.50 -6.21 -3.45
C TYR A 32 0.00 -6.38 -3.42
N HIS A 33 -0.49 -7.18 -2.48
CA HIS A 33 -1.87 -7.20 -2.07
C HIS A 33 -2.05 -6.30 -0.84
N PHE A 34 -3.04 -5.41 -0.87
CA PHE A 34 -3.42 -4.55 0.25
C PHE A 34 -4.75 -5.02 0.82
N ASP A 35 -4.74 -5.44 2.08
CA ASP A 35 -5.94 -5.93 2.76
C ASP A 35 -6.96 -4.81 3.06
N GLY A 36 -8.03 -5.15 3.78
CA GLY A 36 -9.05 -4.20 4.23
C GLY A 36 -8.58 -3.19 5.29
N GLY A 37 -7.39 -3.31 5.84
CA GLY A 37 -6.71 -2.26 6.59
C GLY A 37 -5.82 -1.37 5.71
N GLY A 38 -5.43 -1.88 4.54
CA GLY A 38 -4.37 -1.36 3.68
C GLY A 38 -2.98 -1.80 4.12
N ASN A 39 -2.87 -2.96 4.79
CA ASN A 39 -1.60 -3.59 5.10
C ASN A 39 -1.10 -4.33 3.85
N PRO A 40 0.16 -4.13 3.43
CA PRO A 40 0.72 -4.79 2.27
C PRO A 40 1.25 -6.19 2.61
N SER A 41 0.98 -7.17 1.75
CA SER A 41 1.75 -8.42 1.63
C SER A 41 2.30 -8.52 0.21
N LYS A 42 3.51 -9.09 0.06
CA LYS A 42 4.07 -9.38 -1.26
C LYS A 42 3.34 -10.57 -1.86
N VAL A 43 3.08 -10.50 -3.17
CA VAL A 43 2.57 -11.61 -3.99
C VAL A 43 3.73 -12.26 -4.74
#